data_AF-A0A7U9X1V0-F1
#
_entry.id   AF-A0A7U9X1V0-F1
#
_cell.length_a   1.000
_cell.length_b   1.000
_cell.length_c   1.000
_cell.angle_alpha   90.00
_cell.angle_beta   90.00
_cell.angle_gamma   90.00
#
_symmetry.space_group_name_H-M   'P 1'
#
loop_
_entity.id
_entity.type
_entity.pdbx_description
1 polymer ?
#
loop_
_entity_poly.entity_id
_entity_poly.type
_entity_poly.pdbx_seq_one_letter_code
_entity_poly.pdbx_strand_id
1 'polypeptide(L)'
;MLNEIRKAPATITNNTAQIKYANAYKTAKETVDNYLSNLSSSEQDEFHALLNEKDLKNVYIDQNGIIYDKAADGTYSTRGDNKVTYTEADLQANGITMTEGAKRLEDLEKQAGLTKEVEETNPDGSKVTKTVIDTEKISAYKNALSTMDAYQVKDEHGALVNGAQIAEVVDAYQNNDLDTLVGNLQSDIDAANKTLKDHALLDNAAFTADSVTAKITNAVGILDGSIQVEYSSGATRVNGQDSLVEINGAEYESETNEITVNGLTINALAETGNEEITVTIGNNTKGLYDKIKGIIKDYNELINEMTKLYNAGSSRGYEPLTSEEKDAMTDSEIEEWEKKIKDSLLRRDDTLGSLLNGMTSAMLGSYEINGKRYSLSSFGIHTLGILKSADNEENAFHIDGDEDDVLSSGSADKLMEALTKDPDTVVEFMKKLTTGLYDTINKKMSSSTLSSFNVVYNDKEMAREYSDYTKTISKWEEKLQKIEDSYYRKFAAMESALATLQGQQSYLASLFG
;
A
#
# COMPACT_ATOMS: atom_id res chain seq x y z
N MET A 1 -23.14 -29.57 -22.41
CA MET A 1 -23.47 -28.47 -21.49
C MET A 1 -23.64 -28.91 -20.02
N LEU A 2 -24.80 -29.40 -19.54
CA LEU A 2 -24.96 -29.75 -18.09
C LEU A 2 -23.90 -30.73 -17.56
N ASN A 3 -23.51 -31.72 -18.37
CA ASN A 3 -22.43 -32.64 -18.01
C ASN A 3 -21.05 -31.99 -17.99
N GLU A 4 -20.80 -30.96 -18.79
CA GLU A 4 -19.53 -30.21 -18.79
C GLU A 4 -19.45 -29.30 -17.56
N ILE A 5 -20.55 -28.61 -17.23
CA ILE A 5 -20.67 -27.80 -16.01
C ILE A 5 -20.40 -28.66 -14.76
N ARG A 6 -20.97 -29.87 -14.70
CA ARG A 6 -20.76 -30.80 -13.58
C ARG A 6 -19.33 -31.34 -13.46
N LYS A 7 -18.63 -31.48 -14.59
CA LYS A 7 -17.25 -31.98 -14.61
C LYS A 7 -16.23 -30.88 -14.31
N ALA A 8 -16.55 -29.62 -14.62
CA ALA A 8 -15.63 -28.49 -14.48
C ALA A 8 -15.00 -28.36 -13.07
N PRO A 9 -15.73 -28.48 -11.95
CA PRO A 9 -15.12 -28.43 -10.61
C PRO A 9 -14.09 -29.53 -10.35
N ALA A 10 -14.37 -30.74 -10.85
CA ALA A 10 -13.46 -31.88 -10.73
C ALA A 10 -12.20 -31.67 -11.59
N THR A 11 -12.37 -31.18 -12.83
CA THR A 11 -11.24 -30.80 -13.71
C THR A 11 -10.35 -29.75 -13.04
N ILE A 12 -10.94 -28.69 -12.48
CA ILE A 12 -10.19 -27.64 -11.79
C ILE A 12 -9.40 -28.22 -10.61
N THR A 13 -10.06 -29.00 -9.76
CA THR A 13 -9.46 -29.58 -8.56
C THR A 13 -8.31 -30.53 -8.91
N ASN A 14 -8.57 -31.48 -9.81
CA ASN A 14 -7.61 -32.52 -10.18
C ASN A 14 -6.39 -31.94 -10.90
N ASN A 15 -6.61 -31.08 -11.91
CA ASN A 15 -5.51 -30.49 -12.66
C ASN A 15 -4.67 -29.54 -11.79
N THR A 16 -5.30 -28.78 -10.88
CA THR A 16 -4.56 -27.93 -9.92
C THR A 16 -3.66 -28.77 -9.03
N ALA A 17 -4.15 -29.91 -8.54
CA ALA A 17 -3.37 -30.82 -7.70
C ALA A 17 -2.21 -31.45 -8.50
N GLN A 18 -2.44 -31.84 -9.76
CA GLN A 18 -1.40 -32.37 -10.64
C GLN A 18 -0.32 -31.32 -10.99
N ILE A 19 -0.68 -30.06 -11.21
CA ILE A 19 0.29 -28.95 -11.41
C ILE A 19 1.17 -28.76 -10.17
N LYS A 20 0.58 -28.79 -8.97
CA LYS A 20 1.35 -28.69 -7.71
C LYS A 20 2.35 -29.85 -7.59
N TYR A 21 1.93 -31.06 -7.91
CA TYR A 21 2.81 -32.22 -7.95
C TYR A 21 3.92 -32.08 -9.00
N ALA A 22 3.60 -31.62 -10.22
CA ALA A 22 4.57 -31.38 -11.29
C ALA A 22 5.66 -30.40 -10.88
N ASN A 23 5.28 -29.26 -10.31
CA ASN A 23 6.23 -28.25 -9.83
C ASN A 23 7.10 -28.78 -8.68
N ALA A 24 6.49 -29.49 -7.72
CA ALA A 24 7.23 -30.13 -6.63
C ALA A 24 8.21 -31.19 -7.15
N TYR A 25 7.79 -32.02 -8.11
CA TYR A 25 8.63 -33.03 -8.74
C TYR A 25 9.82 -32.40 -9.46
N LYS A 26 9.61 -31.31 -10.20
CA LYS A 26 10.68 -30.52 -10.84
C LYS A 26 11.70 -30.03 -9.81
N THR A 27 11.23 -29.32 -8.77
CA THR A 27 12.11 -28.80 -7.71
C THR A 27 12.89 -29.91 -7.01
N ALA A 28 12.23 -31.04 -6.70
CA ALA A 28 12.88 -32.15 -6.05
C ALA A 28 13.98 -32.78 -6.93
N LYS A 29 13.68 -33.04 -8.21
CA LYS A 29 14.64 -33.61 -9.14
C LYS A 29 15.79 -32.66 -9.47
N GLU A 30 15.52 -31.40 -9.75
CA GLU A 30 16.57 -30.41 -9.99
C GLU A 30 17.49 -30.24 -8.78
N THR A 31 16.96 -30.34 -7.55
CA THR A 31 17.80 -30.27 -6.34
C THR A 31 18.70 -31.50 -6.21
N VAL A 32 18.15 -32.69 -6.48
CA VAL A 32 18.93 -33.93 -6.47
C VAL A 32 20.03 -33.89 -7.54
N ASP A 33 19.66 -33.56 -8.77
CA ASP A 33 20.55 -33.60 -9.93
C ASP A 33 21.69 -32.58 -9.81
N ASN A 34 21.39 -31.36 -9.34
CA ASN A 34 22.37 -30.26 -9.30
C ASN A 34 23.19 -30.19 -8.00
N TYR A 35 22.69 -30.73 -6.88
CA TYR A 35 23.32 -30.57 -5.57
C TYR A 35 23.60 -31.89 -4.87
N LEU A 36 22.57 -32.72 -4.66
CA LEU A 36 22.73 -33.95 -3.87
C LEU A 36 23.56 -35.02 -4.61
N SER A 37 23.72 -34.91 -5.93
CA SER A 37 24.65 -35.72 -6.72
C SER A 37 26.12 -35.60 -6.27
N ASN A 38 26.46 -34.56 -5.50
CA ASN A 38 27.78 -34.40 -4.87
C ASN A 38 27.96 -35.25 -3.60
N LEU A 39 26.89 -35.84 -3.07
CA LEU A 39 26.89 -36.75 -1.92
C LEU A 39 26.88 -38.21 -2.41
N SER A 40 27.52 -39.11 -1.67
CA SER A 40 27.35 -40.55 -1.87
C SER A 40 25.93 -41.00 -1.51
N SER A 41 25.50 -42.17 -1.99
CA SER A 41 24.15 -42.69 -1.69
C SER A 41 23.86 -42.80 -0.19
N SER A 42 24.85 -43.21 0.61
CA SER A 42 24.72 -43.26 2.08
C SER A 42 24.54 -41.87 2.68
N GLU A 43 25.27 -40.87 2.17
CA GLU A 43 25.17 -39.48 2.64
C GLU A 43 23.85 -38.82 2.21
N GLN A 44 23.27 -39.21 1.07
CA GLN A 44 21.94 -38.78 0.66
C GLN A 44 20.86 -39.35 1.59
N ASP A 45 20.98 -40.63 1.97
CA ASP A 45 20.07 -41.27 2.93
C ASP A 45 20.15 -40.57 4.30
N GLU A 46 21.37 -40.26 4.78
CA GLU A 46 21.58 -39.48 6.00
C GLU A 46 20.98 -38.07 5.90
N PHE A 47 21.21 -37.38 4.78
CA PHE A 47 20.68 -36.05 4.52
C PHE A 47 19.14 -36.04 4.58
N HIS A 48 18.48 -36.97 3.89
CA HIS A 48 17.01 -37.07 3.91
C HIS A 48 16.47 -37.45 5.28
N ALA A 49 17.13 -38.38 5.98
CA ALA A 49 16.72 -38.79 7.32
C ALA A 49 16.77 -37.60 8.30
N LEU A 50 17.87 -36.83 8.30
CA LEU A 50 18.03 -35.66 9.15
C LEU A 50 17.12 -34.48 8.71
N LEU A 51 16.94 -34.26 7.41
CA LEU A 51 16.08 -33.19 6.89
C LEU A 51 14.61 -33.40 7.26
N ASN A 52 14.16 -34.65 7.31
CA ASN A 52 12.78 -35.02 7.67
C ASN A 52 12.49 -34.93 9.17
N GLU A 53 13.51 -34.74 10.00
CA GLU A 53 13.30 -34.55 11.44
C GLU A 53 12.50 -33.27 11.72
N LYS A 54 11.59 -33.39 12.70
CA LYS A 54 10.81 -32.25 13.19
C LYS A 54 11.66 -31.32 14.04
N ASP A 55 12.59 -31.89 14.80
CA ASP A 55 13.54 -31.19 15.65
C ASP A 55 14.82 -32.02 15.74
N LEU A 56 15.97 -31.39 15.50
CA LEU A 56 17.29 -32.01 15.58
C LEU A 56 17.93 -31.87 16.97
N LYS A 57 17.24 -31.22 17.91
CA LYS A 57 17.69 -31.12 19.30
C LYS A 57 17.75 -32.51 19.94
N ASN A 58 18.92 -32.85 20.48
CA ASN A 58 19.21 -34.16 21.08
C ASN A 58 19.18 -35.34 20.09
N VAL A 59 19.20 -35.09 18.79
CA VAL A 59 19.35 -36.12 17.76
C VAL A 59 20.83 -36.29 17.45
N TYR A 60 21.31 -37.53 17.42
CA TYR A 60 22.68 -37.89 17.10
C TYR A 60 22.72 -38.97 16.01
N ILE A 61 23.82 -39.03 15.28
CA ILE A 61 24.02 -40.00 14.21
C ILE A 61 25.42 -40.60 14.32
N ASP A 62 25.53 -41.90 14.08
CA ASP A 62 26.80 -42.61 14.12
C ASP A 62 27.51 -42.69 12.76
N GLN A 63 28.74 -43.23 12.78
CA GLN A 63 29.56 -43.43 11.57
C GLN A 63 28.96 -44.37 10.52
N ASN A 64 27.87 -45.07 10.83
CA ASN A 64 27.14 -45.95 9.91
C ASN A 64 25.78 -45.37 9.48
N GLY A 65 25.48 -44.11 9.84
CA GLY A 65 24.22 -43.43 9.49
C GLY A 65 23.03 -43.79 10.39
N ILE A 66 23.24 -44.47 11.52
CA ILE A 66 22.16 -44.84 12.44
C ILE A 66 21.83 -43.63 13.34
N ILE A 67 20.54 -43.30 13.46
CA ILE A 67 20.05 -42.18 14.27
C ILE A 67 19.72 -42.62 15.70
N TYR A 68 20.12 -41.79 16.66
CA TYR A 68 19.95 -41.96 18.10
C TYR A 68 19.26 -40.75 18.73
N ASP A 69 18.42 -41.00 19.73
CA ASP A 69 17.88 -39.98 20.63
C ASP A 69 18.69 -39.94 21.93
N LYS A 70 19.19 -38.76 22.29
CA LYS A 70 19.87 -38.53 23.57
C LYS A 70 18.87 -38.17 24.66
N ALA A 71 18.88 -38.96 25.73
CA ALA A 71 18.09 -38.71 26.93
C ALA A 71 18.82 -37.78 27.91
N ALA A 72 18.05 -37.18 28.83
CA ALA A 72 18.58 -36.25 29.83
C ALA A 72 19.56 -36.89 30.83
N ASP A 73 19.51 -38.22 30.97
CA ASP A 73 20.45 -39.00 31.79
C ASP A 73 21.79 -39.27 31.07
N GLY A 74 21.95 -38.79 29.84
CA GLY A 74 23.17 -38.95 29.04
C GLY A 74 23.23 -40.25 28.24
N THR A 75 22.16 -41.04 28.20
CA THR A 75 22.08 -42.26 27.37
C THR A 75 21.60 -41.97 25.95
N TYR A 76 21.97 -42.84 24.99
CA TYR A 76 21.63 -42.73 23.57
C TYR A 76 20.84 -43.96 23.15
N SER A 77 19.68 -43.77 22.52
CA SER A 77 18.85 -44.89 22.08
C SER A 77 18.61 -44.89 20.57
N THR A 78 18.81 -46.04 19.92
CA THR A 78 18.48 -46.21 18.50
C THR A 78 16.97 -46.03 18.25
N ARG A 79 16.61 -45.65 17.04
CA ARG A 79 15.20 -45.54 16.60
C ARG A 79 14.75 -46.81 15.86
N GLY A 80 13.47 -47.17 16.01
CA GLY A 80 12.86 -48.36 15.40
C GLY A 80 12.33 -49.38 16.41
N ASP A 81 11.77 -50.49 15.92
CA ASP A 81 11.10 -51.52 16.73
C ASP A 81 12.04 -52.24 17.70
N ASN A 82 13.34 -52.31 17.38
CA ASN A 82 14.40 -52.88 18.22
C ASN A 82 15.26 -51.77 18.83
N LYS A 83 14.64 -50.95 19.68
CA LYS A 83 15.32 -49.87 20.40
C LYS A 83 16.39 -50.42 21.34
N VAL A 84 17.64 -50.02 21.15
CA VAL A 84 18.79 -50.36 22.00
C VAL A 84 19.33 -49.08 22.61
N THR A 85 19.60 -49.10 23.92
CA THR A 85 20.13 -47.95 24.66
C THR A 85 21.59 -48.19 25.04
N TYR A 86 22.43 -47.19 24.81
CA TYR A 86 23.85 -47.18 25.10
C TYR A 86 24.19 -46.07 26.09
N THR A 87 25.03 -46.38 27.08
CA THR A 87 25.73 -45.35 27.86
C THR A 87 26.95 -44.86 27.10
N GLU A 88 27.52 -43.72 27.51
CA GLU A 88 28.77 -43.21 26.93
C GLU A 88 29.93 -44.23 27.03
N ALA A 89 29.96 -45.03 28.11
CA ALA A 89 30.94 -46.10 28.27
C ALA A 89 30.70 -47.26 27.29
N ASP A 90 29.44 -47.60 27.00
CA ASP A 90 29.11 -48.64 26.01
C ASP A 90 29.46 -48.18 24.59
N LEU A 91 29.23 -46.91 24.25
CA LEU A 91 29.62 -46.35 22.95
C LEU A 91 31.14 -46.43 22.73
N GLN A 92 31.93 -46.07 23.75
CA GLN A 92 33.39 -46.18 23.70
C GLN A 92 33.87 -47.64 23.60
N ALA A 93 33.26 -48.56 24.36
CA ALA A 93 33.60 -49.98 24.32
C ALA A 93 33.29 -50.63 22.97
N ASN A 94 32.25 -50.16 22.27
CA ASN A 94 31.85 -50.64 20.95
C ASN A 94 32.48 -49.81 19.79
N GLY A 95 33.29 -48.79 20.10
CA GLY A 95 33.96 -47.97 19.09
C GLY A 95 32.99 -47.15 18.22
N ILE A 96 31.86 -46.73 18.78
CA ILE A 96 30.83 -45.98 18.06
C ILE A 96 31.04 -44.47 18.31
N THR A 97 31.25 -43.71 17.24
CA THR A 97 31.40 -42.25 17.28
C THR A 97 30.05 -41.58 17.03
N MET A 98 29.66 -40.63 17.89
CA MET A 98 28.41 -39.87 17.77
C MET A 98 28.68 -38.46 17.22
N THR A 99 27.90 -38.05 16.22
CA THR A 99 27.85 -36.68 15.72
C THR A 99 26.46 -36.09 16.00
N GLU A 100 26.39 -34.81 16.42
CA GLU A 100 25.11 -34.13 16.58
C GLU A 100 24.40 -34.00 15.22
N GLY A 101 23.12 -34.37 15.16
CA GLY A 101 22.35 -34.41 13.91
C GLY A 101 22.27 -33.05 13.21
N ALA A 102 22.15 -31.94 13.97
CA ALA A 102 22.20 -30.59 13.42
C ALA A 102 23.54 -30.26 12.76
N LYS A 103 24.66 -30.67 13.36
CA LYS A 103 26.00 -30.46 12.79
C LYS A 103 26.22 -31.34 11.56
N ARG A 104 25.79 -32.61 11.63
CA ARG A 104 25.91 -33.52 10.49
C ARG A 104 25.08 -33.04 9.30
N LEU A 105 23.85 -32.54 9.53
CA LEU A 105 23.02 -31.98 8.47
C LEU A 105 23.69 -30.75 7.84
N GLU A 106 24.21 -29.83 8.65
CA GLU A 106 24.95 -28.65 8.18
C GLU A 106 26.18 -29.03 7.33
N ASP A 107 26.91 -30.07 7.72
CA ASP A 107 28.06 -30.58 6.96
C ASP A 107 27.63 -31.17 5.61
N LEU A 108 26.55 -31.95 5.59
CA LEU A 108 25.98 -32.53 4.37
C LEU A 108 25.42 -31.45 3.43
N GLU A 109 24.76 -30.42 3.96
CA GLU A 109 24.27 -29.27 3.19
C GLU A 109 25.42 -28.52 2.49
N LYS A 110 26.53 -28.30 3.22
CA LYS A 110 27.73 -27.68 2.67
C LYS A 110 28.40 -28.57 1.62
N GLN A 111 28.51 -29.86 1.87
CA GLN A 111 29.11 -30.83 0.95
C GLN A 111 28.28 -30.98 -0.33
N ALA A 112 26.95 -30.92 -0.23
CA ALA A 112 26.04 -30.90 -1.38
C ALA A 112 26.13 -29.59 -2.20
N GLY A 113 26.73 -28.53 -1.64
CA GLY A 113 26.76 -27.21 -2.26
C GLY A 113 25.45 -26.44 -2.14
N LEU A 114 24.59 -26.78 -1.16
CA LEU A 114 23.36 -26.05 -0.83
C LEU A 114 23.69 -24.78 -0.04
N THR A 115 24.53 -23.94 -0.64
CA THR A 115 25.08 -22.73 -0.03
C THR A 115 24.88 -21.54 -0.95
N LYS A 116 24.75 -20.35 -0.37
CA LYS A 116 24.71 -19.07 -1.08
C LYS A 116 25.76 -18.11 -0.53
N GLU A 117 26.17 -17.18 -1.37
CA GLU A 117 27.05 -16.09 -0.99
C GLU A 117 26.22 -14.92 -0.42
N VAL A 118 26.62 -14.42 0.74
CA VAL A 118 26.01 -13.26 1.39
C VAL A 118 27.10 -12.23 1.66
N GLU A 119 26.84 -10.97 1.31
CA GLU A 119 27.72 -9.86 1.66
C GLU A 119 27.49 -9.46 3.13
N GLU A 120 28.50 -9.65 3.98
CA GLU A 120 28.54 -9.05 5.31
C GLU A 120 29.33 -7.73 5.24
N THR A 121 28.77 -6.68 5.82
CA THR A 121 29.49 -5.40 5.97
C THR A 121 30.15 -5.39 7.35
N ASN A 122 31.48 -5.31 7.36
CA ASN A 122 32.26 -5.18 8.58
C ASN A 122 31.98 -3.83 9.26
N PRO A 123 32.25 -3.70 10.57
CA PRO A 123 32.10 -2.45 11.31
C PRO A 123 32.93 -1.27 10.75
N ASP A 124 33.95 -1.56 9.93
CA ASP A 124 34.78 -0.56 9.25
C ASP A 124 34.24 -0.15 7.87
N GLY A 125 33.09 -0.68 7.45
CA GLY A 125 32.45 -0.42 6.16
C GLY A 125 32.99 -1.26 5.00
N SER A 126 33.96 -2.16 5.23
CA SER A 126 34.41 -3.11 4.22
C SER A 126 33.39 -4.23 4.02
N LYS A 127 33.21 -4.68 2.77
CA LYS A 127 32.33 -5.80 2.44
C LYS A 127 33.13 -7.10 2.32
N VAL A 128 32.64 -8.16 2.92
CA VAL A 128 33.20 -9.52 2.80
C VAL A 128 32.09 -10.46 2.34
N THR A 129 32.37 -11.24 1.31
CA THR A 129 31.48 -12.30 0.85
C THR A 129 31.68 -13.53 1.73
N LYS A 130 30.58 -14.03 2.31
CA LYS A 130 30.56 -15.23 3.14
C LYS A 130 29.65 -16.27 2.52
N THR A 131 30.13 -17.49 2.43
CA THR A 131 29.32 -18.64 2.04
C THR A 131 28.52 -19.11 3.26
N VAL A 132 27.20 -19.07 3.15
CA VAL A 132 26.25 -19.56 4.17
C VAL A 132 25.32 -20.60 3.55
N ILE A 133 24.63 -21.36 4.38
CA ILE A 133 23.64 -22.35 3.91
C ILE A 133 22.47 -21.64 3.22
N ASP A 134 22.03 -22.17 2.09
CA ASP A 134 20.85 -21.66 1.39
C ASP A 134 19.56 -22.27 1.95
N THR A 135 19.14 -21.73 3.08
CA THR A 135 17.95 -22.18 3.81
C THR A 135 16.66 -22.08 2.98
N GLU A 136 16.59 -21.18 1.99
CA GLU A 136 15.45 -21.04 1.10
C GLU A 136 15.36 -22.21 0.12
N LYS A 137 16.48 -22.58 -0.52
CA LYS A 137 16.54 -23.77 -1.39
C LYS A 137 16.22 -25.05 -0.61
N ILE A 138 16.77 -25.20 0.60
CA ILE A 138 16.51 -26.37 1.44
C ILE A 138 15.04 -26.43 1.86
N SER A 139 14.45 -25.29 2.23
CA SER A 139 13.02 -25.22 2.56
C SER A 139 12.15 -25.54 1.35
N ALA A 140 12.50 -25.03 0.16
CA ALA A 140 11.79 -25.34 -1.09
C ALA A 140 11.87 -26.85 -1.41
N TYR A 141 13.05 -27.45 -1.24
CA TYR A 141 13.24 -28.88 -1.43
C TYR A 141 12.43 -29.73 -0.44
N LYS A 142 12.47 -29.40 0.86
CA LYS A 142 11.67 -30.08 1.90
C LYS A 142 10.16 -29.96 1.63
N ASN A 143 9.70 -28.79 1.22
CA ASN A 143 8.29 -28.56 0.86
C ASN A 143 7.90 -29.34 -0.41
N ALA A 144 8.80 -29.45 -1.39
CA ALA A 144 8.58 -30.23 -2.59
C ALA A 144 8.42 -31.73 -2.27
N LEU A 145 9.29 -32.30 -1.43
CA LEU A 145 9.16 -33.68 -0.95
C LEU A 145 7.82 -33.91 -0.24
N SER A 146 7.46 -33.03 0.70
CA SER A 146 6.18 -33.15 1.41
C SER A 146 4.97 -33.04 0.47
N THR A 147 5.04 -32.19 -0.56
CA THR A 147 3.97 -32.05 -1.56
C THR A 147 3.86 -33.31 -2.43
N MET A 148 5.00 -33.91 -2.79
CA MET A 148 5.04 -35.17 -3.53
C MET A 148 4.43 -36.31 -2.71
N ASP A 149 4.83 -36.46 -1.45
CA ASP A 149 4.29 -37.48 -0.55
C ASP A 149 2.78 -37.36 -0.36
N ALA A 150 2.29 -36.13 -0.20
CA ALA A 150 0.85 -35.86 -0.07
C ALA A 150 0.05 -36.20 -1.33
N TYR A 151 0.68 -36.22 -2.52
CA TYR A 151 0.02 -36.57 -3.78
C TYR A 151 0.16 -38.07 -4.13
N GLN A 152 1.22 -38.72 -3.63
CA GLN A 152 1.51 -40.14 -3.82
C GLN A 152 0.77 -41.05 -2.83
N VAL A 153 -0.52 -40.78 -2.63
CA VAL A 153 -1.38 -41.55 -1.72
C VAL A 153 -1.62 -42.95 -2.29
N LYS A 154 -1.49 -43.97 -1.44
CA LYS A 154 -1.82 -45.36 -1.76
C LYS A 154 -3.21 -45.73 -1.27
N ASP A 155 -3.91 -46.54 -2.04
CA ASP A 155 -5.18 -47.16 -1.64
C ASP A 155 -4.96 -48.33 -0.67
N GLU A 156 -6.06 -48.96 -0.24
CA GLU A 156 -6.06 -50.11 0.68
C GLU A 156 -5.33 -51.35 0.14
N HIS A 157 -5.06 -51.39 -1.18
CA HIS A 157 -4.31 -52.45 -1.86
C HIS A 157 -2.86 -52.05 -2.16
N GLY A 158 -2.42 -50.88 -1.71
CA GLY A 158 -1.07 -50.36 -1.91
C GLY A 158 -0.81 -49.72 -3.28
N ALA A 159 -1.84 -49.56 -4.12
CA ALA A 159 -1.74 -48.91 -5.44
C ALA A 159 -1.87 -47.39 -5.32
N LEU A 160 -1.15 -46.62 -6.14
CA LEU A 160 -1.21 -45.16 -6.12
C LEU A 160 -2.55 -44.66 -6.68
N VAL A 161 -3.27 -43.85 -5.89
CA VAL A 161 -4.57 -43.26 -6.26
C VAL A 161 -4.43 -42.37 -7.51
N ASN A 162 -3.33 -41.61 -7.60
CA ASN A 162 -3.02 -40.72 -8.73
C ASN A 162 -1.93 -41.29 -9.66
N GLY A 163 -1.80 -42.63 -9.71
CA GLY A 163 -0.67 -43.29 -10.38
C GLY A 163 -0.47 -42.90 -11.84
N ALA A 164 -1.55 -42.69 -12.60
CA ALA A 164 -1.48 -42.26 -13.99
C ALA A 164 -0.95 -40.82 -14.13
N GLN A 165 -1.48 -39.88 -13.34
CA GLN A 165 -1.05 -38.48 -13.34
C GLN A 165 0.41 -38.33 -12.87
N ILE A 166 0.82 -39.17 -11.92
CA ILE A 166 2.20 -39.26 -11.45
C ILE A 166 3.11 -39.73 -12.59
N ALA A 167 2.76 -40.81 -13.29
CA ALA A 167 3.54 -41.32 -14.41
C ALA A 167 3.68 -40.27 -15.52
N GLU A 168 2.60 -39.58 -15.86
CA GLU A 168 2.59 -38.50 -16.85
C GLU A 168 3.57 -37.36 -16.50
N VAL A 169 3.59 -36.95 -15.23
CA VAL A 169 4.54 -35.93 -14.74
C VAL A 169 5.99 -36.42 -14.80
N VAL A 170 6.24 -37.68 -14.42
CA VAL A 170 7.57 -38.28 -14.47
C VAL A 170 8.08 -38.34 -15.92
N ASP A 171 7.24 -38.83 -16.83
CA ASP A 171 7.57 -38.94 -18.26
C ASP A 171 7.79 -37.56 -18.88
N ALA A 172 6.96 -36.57 -18.54
CA ALA A 172 7.12 -35.21 -19.03
C ALA A 172 8.42 -34.55 -18.53
N TYR A 173 8.83 -34.79 -17.27
CA TYR A 173 10.13 -34.32 -16.78
C TYR A 173 11.30 -34.97 -17.53
N GLN A 174 11.26 -36.29 -17.73
CA GLN A 174 12.33 -37.02 -18.43
C GLN A 174 12.49 -36.58 -19.89
N ASN A 175 11.39 -36.18 -20.53
CA ASN A 175 11.39 -35.69 -21.91
C ASN A 175 11.57 -34.17 -22.04
N ASN A 176 11.80 -33.46 -20.92
CA ASN A 176 11.90 -31.99 -20.90
C ASN A 176 10.64 -31.27 -21.42
N ASP A 177 9.47 -31.90 -21.24
CA ASP A 177 8.15 -31.43 -21.66
C ASP A 177 7.25 -31.03 -20.47
N LEU A 178 7.81 -30.97 -19.26
CA LEU A 178 7.03 -30.72 -18.04
C LEU A 178 6.31 -29.36 -18.05
N ASP A 179 6.96 -28.32 -18.57
CA ASP A 179 6.36 -26.99 -18.69
C ASP A 179 5.18 -27.01 -19.70
N THR A 180 5.26 -27.84 -20.74
CA THR A 180 4.16 -28.08 -21.69
C THR A 180 2.98 -28.77 -21.03
N LEU A 181 3.23 -29.82 -20.22
CA LEU A 181 2.19 -30.51 -19.45
C LEU A 181 1.47 -29.55 -18.49
N VAL A 182 2.23 -28.75 -17.73
CA VAL A 182 1.68 -27.74 -16.82
C VAL A 182 0.84 -26.71 -17.57
N GLY A 183 1.30 -26.25 -18.74
CA GLY A 183 0.54 -25.33 -19.60
C GLY A 183 -0.79 -25.91 -20.11
N ASN A 184 -0.79 -27.19 -20.50
CA ASN A 184 -2.01 -27.88 -20.92
C ASN A 184 -3.01 -28.05 -19.76
N LEU A 185 -2.53 -28.49 -18.59
CA LEU A 185 -3.36 -28.61 -17.39
C LEU A 185 -3.98 -27.26 -16.98
N GLN A 186 -3.21 -26.17 -17.09
CA GLN A 186 -3.70 -24.82 -16.83
C GLN A 186 -4.75 -24.38 -17.85
N SER A 187 -4.55 -24.70 -19.13
CA SER A 187 -5.53 -24.40 -20.19
C SER A 187 -6.87 -25.12 -19.95
N ASP A 188 -6.82 -26.36 -19.46
CA ASP A 188 -8.02 -27.11 -19.08
C ASP A 188 -8.74 -26.48 -17.86
N ILE A 189 -7.98 -25.98 -16.87
CA ILE A 189 -8.54 -25.24 -15.73
C ILE A 189 -9.24 -23.97 -16.23
N ASP A 190 -8.62 -23.22 -17.13
CA ASP A 190 -9.16 -21.98 -17.66
C ASP A 190 -10.44 -22.23 -18.48
N ALA A 191 -10.46 -23.29 -19.28
CA ALA A 191 -11.65 -23.73 -20.02
C ALA A 191 -12.79 -24.16 -19.09
N ALA A 192 -12.49 -24.89 -18.02
CA ALA A 192 -13.46 -25.29 -17.00
C ALA A 192 -14.05 -24.07 -16.26
N ASN A 193 -13.20 -23.12 -15.85
CA ASN A 193 -13.63 -21.86 -15.24
C ASN A 193 -14.52 -21.04 -16.17
N LYS A 194 -14.16 -20.95 -17.46
CA LYS A 194 -14.98 -20.28 -18.48
C LYS A 194 -16.35 -20.95 -18.63
N THR A 195 -16.41 -22.28 -18.62
CA THR A 195 -17.66 -23.04 -18.71
C THR A 195 -18.60 -22.73 -17.53
N LEU A 196 -18.06 -22.67 -16.31
CA LEU A 196 -18.84 -22.31 -15.13
C LEU A 196 -19.37 -20.88 -15.21
N LYS A 197 -18.56 -19.94 -15.69
CA LYS A 197 -18.94 -18.53 -15.86
C LYS A 197 -20.03 -18.35 -16.91
N ASP A 198 -19.84 -18.92 -18.11
CA ASP A 198 -20.75 -18.76 -19.25
C ASP A 198 -22.12 -19.41 -18.98
N HIS A 199 -22.18 -20.36 -18.05
CA HIS A 199 -23.39 -21.13 -17.74
C HIS A 199 -23.79 -21.10 -16.26
N ALA A 200 -23.44 -20.02 -15.53
CA ALA A 200 -23.68 -19.90 -14.09
C ALA A 200 -25.16 -20.12 -13.69
N LEU A 201 -26.10 -19.70 -14.55
CA LEU A 201 -27.54 -19.89 -14.31
C LEU A 201 -27.98 -21.36 -14.32
N LEU A 202 -27.14 -22.25 -14.84
CA LEU A 202 -27.39 -23.69 -14.95
C LEU A 202 -26.56 -24.51 -13.95
N ASP A 203 -25.76 -23.84 -13.12
CA ASP A 203 -24.99 -24.47 -12.04
C ASP A 203 -25.88 -24.78 -10.83
N ASN A 204 -26.81 -25.71 -11.02
CA ASN A 204 -27.67 -26.22 -9.96
C ASN A 204 -27.74 -27.75 -10.05
N ALA A 205 -27.35 -28.42 -8.98
CA ALA A 205 -27.36 -29.88 -8.91
C ALA A 205 -28.75 -30.49 -9.18
N ALA A 206 -29.83 -29.78 -8.84
CA ALA A 206 -31.21 -30.22 -9.07
C ALA A 206 -31.64 -30.15 -10.55
N PHE A 207 -30.87 -29.47 -11.42
CA PHE A 207 -31.23 -29.33 -12.82
C PHE A 207 -30.93 -30.62 -13.61
N THR A 208 -31.99 -31.27 -14.07
CA THR A 208 -31.94 -32.30 -15.11
C THR A 208 -32.10 -31.67 -16.48
N ALA A 209 -31.68 -32.37 -17.55
CA ALA A 209 -31.92 -31.93 -18.92
C ALA A 209 -33.41 -31.63 -19.14
N ASP A 210 -34.29 -32.54 -18.70
CA ASP A 210 -35.73 -32.39 -18.81
C ASP A 210 -36.26 -31.17 -18.06
N SER A 211 -35.76 -30.91 -16.85
CA SER A 211 -36.21 -29.75 -16.05
C SER A 211 -35.82 -28.41 -16.67
N VAL A 212 -34.63 -28.35 -17.29
CA VAL A 212 -34.15 -27.14 -17.97
C VAL A 212 -34.92 -26.93 -19.27
N THR A 213 -35.11 -28.00 -20.05
CA THR A 213 -35.95 -27.96 -21.25
C THR A 213 -37.36 -27.49 -20.92
N ALA A 214 -38.01 -28.05 -19.90
CA ALA A 214 -39.35 -27.64 -19.49
C ALA A 214 -39.42 -26.17 -19.07
N LYS A 215 -38.42 -25.67 -18.32
CA LYS A 215 -38.34 -24.25 -17.94
C LYS A 215 -38.20 -23.34 -19.15
N ILE A 216 -37.34 -23.69 -20.11
CA ILE A 216 -37.14 -22.93 -21.34
C ILE A 216 -38.42 -22.94 -22.18
N THR A 217 -39.03 -24.10 -22.39
CA THR A 217 -40.29 -24.23 -23.13
C THR A 217 -41.40 -23.39 -22.51
N ASN A 218 -41.53 -23.41 -21.17
CA ASN A 218 -42.53 -22.59 -20.49
C ASN A 218 -42.26 -21.10 -20.62
N ALA A 219 -41.00 -20.66 -20.48
CA ALA A 219 -40.64 -19.26 -20.63
C ALA A 219 -40.91 -18.75 -22.05
N VAL A 220 -40.52 -19.53 -23.07
CA VAL A 220 -40.83 -19.21 -24.48
C VAL A 220 -42.33 -19.13 -24.70
N GLY A 221 -43.09 -20.10 -24.18
CA GLY A 221 -44.55 -20.10 -24.33
C GLY A 221 -45.24 -18.93 -23.63
N ILE A 222 -44.68 -18.42 -22.53
CA ILE A 222 -45.20 -17.21 -21.87
C ILE A 222 -44.87 -15.96 -22.71
N LEU A 223 -43.66 -15.88 -23.26
CA LEU A 223 -43.20 -14.75 -24.08
C LEU A 223 -43.95 -14.64 -25.40
N ASP A 224 -44.22 -15.77 -26.08
CA ASP A 224 -44.95 -15.81 -27.34
C ASP A 224 -46.49 -15.86 -27.17
N GLY A 225 -46.96 -15.95 -25.93
CA GLY A 225 -48.37 -15.96 -25.56
C GLY A 225 -49.09 -17.30 -25.76
N SER A 226 -48.39 -18.36 -26.18
CA SER A 226 -48.96 -19.71 -26.31
C SER A 226 -49.30 -20.39 -24.97
N ILE A 227 -48.69 -19.93 -23.88
CA ILE A 227 -49.01 -20.33 -22.50
C ILE A 227 -49.59 -19.12 -21.77
N GLN A 228 -50.85 -19.21 -21.39
CA GLN A 228 -51.53 -18.24 -20.53
C GLN A 228 -51.54 -18.78 -19.10
N VAL A 229 -50.91 -18.05 -18.17
CA VAL A 229 -50.89 -18.43 -16.75
C VAL A 229 -52.21 -18.02 -16.10
N GLU A 230 -52.98 -18.96 -15.57
CA GLU A 230 -54.22 -18.65 -14.84
C GLU A 230 -53.94 -18.00 -13.47
N TYR A 231 -54.80 -17.05 -13.07
CA TYR A 231 -54.59 -16.19 -11.90
C TYR A 231 -55.56 -16.49 -10.76
N SER A 232 -55.14 -16.21 -9.52
CA SER A 232 -56.00 -16.30 -8.33
C SER A 232 -57.11 -15.24 -8.37
N SER A 233 -58.36 -15.62 -8.05
CA SER A 233 -59.49 -14.68 -8.02
C SER A 233 -59.28 -13.55 -7.00
N GLY A 234 -59.35 -12.29 -7.44
CA GLY A 234 -59.33 -11.11 -6.56
C GLY A 234 -58.20 -10.09 -6.79
N ALA A 235 -57.25 -10.37 -7.69
CA ALA A 235 -56.19 -9.42 -8.06
C ALA A 235 -56.49 -8.75 -9.41
N THR A 236 -56.36 -7.42 -9.48
CA THR A 236 -56.38 -6.66 -10.74
C THR A 236 -54.96 -6.48 -11.24
N ARG A 237 -54.64 -7.02 -12.41
CA ARG A 237 -53.35 -6.77 -13.07
C ARG A 237 -53.40 -5.41 -13.76
N VAL A 238 -52.39 -4.58 -13.51
CA VAL A 238 -52.05 -3.40 -14.33
C VAL A 238 -50.91 -3.83 -15.25
N ASN A 239 -51.08 -3.65 -16.56
CA ASN A 239 -50.01 -3.91 -17.50
C ASN A 239 -48.99 -2.78 -17.43
N GLY A 240 -47.70 -3.09 -17.55
CA GLY A 240 -46.71 -2.07 -17.84
C GLY A 240 -47.05 -1.43 -19.18
N GLN A 241 -47.02 -0.11 -19.21
CA GLN A 241 -47.22 0.69 -20.40
C GLN A 241 -46.17 1.81 -20.38
N ASP A 242 -45.72 2.22 -21.56
CA ASP A 242 -44.77 3.31 -21.69
C ASP A 242 -45.46 4.65 -21.38
N SER A 243 -44.68 5.59 -20.85
CA SER A 243 -45.12 6.95 -20.59
C SER A 243 -45.12 7.76 -21.88
N LEU A 244 -46.23 8.44 -22.18
CA LEU A 244 -46.37 9.34 -23.32
C LEU A 244 -46.52 10.78 -22.81
N VAL A 245 -45.63 11.67 -23.25
CA VAL A 245 -45.64 13.10 -22.88
C VAL A 245 -45.46 13.96 -24.12
N GLU A 246 -46.29 14.98 -24.25
CA GLU A 246 -46.19 15.97 -25.33
C GLU A 246 -45.44 17.23 -24.83
N ILE A 247 -44.38 17.63 -25.54
CA ILE A 247 -43.55 18.79 -25.18
C ILE A 247 -43.41 19.68 -26.42
N ASN A 248 -43.91 20.90 -26.35
CA ASN A 248 -43.92 21.86 -27.45
C ASN A 248 -44.49 21.30 -28.78
N GLY A 249 -45.50 20.44 -28.70
CA GLY A 249 -46.15 19.83 -29.87
C GLY A 249 -45.49 18.56 -30.41
N ALA A 250 -44.48 18.02 -29.72
CA ALA A 250 -43.84 16.75 -30.07
C ALA A 250 -44.11 15.69 -28.99
N GLU A 251 -44.56 14.49 -29.40
CA GLU A 251 -44.75 13.34 -28.52
C GLU A 251 -43.42 12.64 -28.20
N TYR A 252 -43.23 12.31 -26.93
CA TYR A 252 -42.11 11.53 -26.42
C TYR A 252 -42.65 10.30 -25.69
N GLU A 253 -42.07 9.14 -26.02
CA GLU A 253 -42.35 7.86 -25.38
C GLU A 253 -41.15 7.44 -24.51
N SER A 254 -41.41 6.93 -23.31
CA SER A 254 -40.37 6.46 -22.39
C SER A 254 -40.84 5.24 -21.60
N GLU A 255 -39.95 4.29 -21.38
CA GLU A 255 -40.19 3.10 -20.55
C GLU A 255 -40.39 3.48 -19.06
N THR A 256 -40.08 4.73 -18.68
CA THR A 256 -40.24 5.26 -17.33
C THR A 256 -41.01 6.57 -17.34
N ASN A 257 -41.45 7.03 -16.17
CA ASN A 257 -42.08 8.34 -16.03
C ASN A 257 -41.08 9.51 -16.15
N GLU A 258 -39.79 9.23 -16.37
CA GLU A 258 -38.76 10.24 -16.55
C GLU A 258 -38.42 10.41 -18.04
N ILE A 259 -38.39 11.66 -18.50
CA ILE A 259 -38.07 12.04 -19.87
C ILE A 259 -37.02 13.15 -19.83
N THR A 260 -35.93 12.97 -20.56
CA THR A 260 -34.91 14.01 -20.70
C THR A 260 -34.96 14.61 -22.11
N VAL A 261 -35.21 15.92 -22.20
CA VAL A 261 -35.29 16.65 -23.47
C VAL A 261 -34.65 18.04 -23.32
N ASN A 262 -33.86 18.47 -24.31
CA ASN A 262 -33.21 19.79 -24.32
C ASN A 262 -32.41 20.13 -23.04
N GLY A 263 -31.84 19.11 -22.37
CA GLY A 263 -31.11 19.26 -21.11
C GLY A 263 -31.97 19.43 -19.86
N LEU A 264 -33.29 19.30 -19.98
CA LEU A 264 -34.23 19.22 -18.87
C LEU A 264 -34.63 17.76 -18.61
N THR A 265 -34.70 17.39 -17.34
CA THR A 265 -35.30 16.12 -16.89
C THR A 265 -36.69 16.41 -16.36
N ILE A 266 -37.70 15.83 -17.00
CA ILE A 266 -39.11 15.97 -16.66
C ILE A 266 -39.57 14.65 -16.07
N ASN A 267 -40.16 14.70 -14.88
CA ASN A 267 -40.74 13.55 -14.22
C ASN A 267 -42.27 13.67 -14.24
N ALA A 268 -42.92 12.80 -15.00
CA ALA A 268 -44.37 12.77 -15.17
C ALA A 268 -45.02 12.12 -13.93
N LEU A 269 -45.67 12.95 -13.11
CA LEU A 269 -46.28 12.49 -11.85
C LEU A 269 -47.75 12.10 -12.02
N ALA A 270 -48.44 12.72 -12.97
CA ALA A 270 -49.86 12.49 -13.25
C ALA A 270 -50.21 12.95 -14.67
N GLU A 271 -51.32 12.45 -15.21
CA GLU A 271 -51.88 12.92 -16.47
C GLU A 271 -52.40 14.36 -16.32
N THR A 272 -52.02 15.23 -17.25
CA THR A 272 -52.45 16.64 -17.29
C THR A 272 -53.81 16.83 -17.98
N GLY A 273 -54.29 15.81 -18.69
CA GLY A 273 -55.54 15.90 -19.46
C GLY A 273 -55.45 16.96 -20.56
N ASN A 274 -56.35 17.94 -20.53
CA ASN A 274 -56.40 19.04 -21.51
C ASN A 274 -55.71 20.33 -21.02
N GLU A 275 -55.03 20.30 -19.86
CA GLU A 275 -54.35 21.48 -19.31
C GLU A 275 -52.88 21.53 -19.79
N GLU A 276 -52.47 22.67 -20.32
CA GLU A 276 -51.09 22.91 -20.75
C GLU A 276 -50.26 23.46 -19.58
N ILE A 277 -49.12 22.83 -19.29
CA ILE A 277 -48.17 23.29 -18.26
C ILE A 277 -47.07 24.12 -18.93
N THR A 278 -46.96 25.40 -18.58
CA THR A 278 -45.86 26.27 -19.03
C THR A 278 -44.67 26.20 -18.08
N VAL A 279 -43.51 25.77 -18.58
CA VAL A 279 -42.24 25.80 -17.85
C VAL A 279 -41.38 26.94 -18.40
N THR A 280 -40.96 27.87 -17.54
CA THR A 280 -40.06 28.96 -17.91
C THR A 280 -38.65 28.66 -17.42
N ILE A 281 -37.67 28.67 -18.32
CA ILE A 281 -36.25 28.49 -18.00
C ILE A 281 -35.62 29.89 -17.85
N GLY A 282 -34.95 30.13 -16.73
CA GLY A 282 -34.21 31.37 -16.47
C GLY A 282 -32.80 31.08 -15.97
N ASN A 283 -31.88 32.01 -16.23
CA ASN A 283 -30.52 31.93 -15.69
C ASN A 283 -30.55 32.12 -14.17
N ASN A 284 -29.93 31.20 -13.42
CA ASN A 284 -29.78 31.34 -11.98
C ASN A 284 -28.60 32.29 -11.64
N THR A 285 -28.84 33.60 -11.81
CA THR A 285 -27.84 34.65 -11.58
C THR A 285 -27.34 34.66 -10.13
N LYS A 286 -28.25 34.50 -9.16
CA LYS A 286 -27.89 34.43 -7.73
C LYS A 286 -26.97 33.24 -7.44
N GLY A 287 -27.29 32.06 -7.95
CA GLY A 287 -26.45 30.87 -7.76
C GLY A 287 -25.06 31.01 -8.38
N LEU A 288 -24.91 31.74 -9.49
CA LEU A 288 -23.61 32.04 -10.08
C LEU A 288 -22.85 33.10 -9.29
N TYR A 289 -23.53 34.14 -8.79
CA TYR A 289 -22.97 35.14 -7.89
C TYR A 289 -22.39 34.47 -6.63
N ASP A 290 -23.19 33.61 -5.97
CA ASP A 290 -22.79 32.92 -4.74
C ASP A 290 -21.56 32.03 -4.96
N LYS A 291 -21.44 31.39 -6.13
CA LYS A 291 -20.24 30.61 -6.49
C LYS A 291 -18.99 31.48 -6.66
N ILE A 292 -19.12 32.63 -7.33
CA ILE A 292 -18.00 33.57 -7.51
C ILE A 292 -17.58 34.11 -6.15
N LYS A 293 -18.54 34.49 -5.30
CA LYS A 293 -18.31 34.89 -3.92
C LYS A 293 -17.56 33.83 -3.12
N GLY A 294 -17.95 32.55 -3.25
CA GLY A 294 -17.25 31.43 -2.61
C GLY A 294 -15.78 31.34 -3.02
N ILE A 295 -15.48 31.44 -4.32
CA ILE A 295 -14.10 31.42 -4.84
C ILE A 295 -13.27 32.59 -4.28
N ILE A 296 -13.85 33.80 -4.24
CA ILE A 296 -13.16 34.98 -3.69
C ILE A 296 -12.91 34.81 -2.19
N LYS A 297 -13.87 34.25 -1.45
CA LYS A 297 -13.71 33.95 -0.03
C LYS A 297 -12.58 32.95 0.22
N ASP A 298 -12.56 31.82 -0.49
CA ASP A 298 -11.52 30.80 -0.33
C ASP A 298 -10.13 31.35 -0.66
N TYR A 299 -10.04 32.19 -1.70
CA TYR A 299 -8.81 32.91 -2.03
C TYR A 299 -8.39 33.87 -0.90
N ASN A 300 -9.32 34.65 -0.36
CA ASN A 300 -9.05 35.62 0.70
C ASN A 300 -8.57 34.94 1.99
N GLU A 301 -9.21 33.84 2.40
CA GLU A 301 -8.79 33.07 3.58
C GLU A 301 -7.34 32.59 3.43
N LEU A 302 -7.02 31.99 2.28
CA LEU A 302 -5.69 31.47 1.99
C LEU A 302 -4.63 32.58 1.87
N ILE A 303 -4.91 33.66 1.11
CA ILE A 303 -3.94 34.74 0.91
C ILE A 303 -3.67 35.50 2.21
N ASN A 304 -4.68 35.68 3.06
CA ASN A 304 -4.53 36.35 4.35
C ASN A 304 -3.70 35.50 5.31
N GLU A 305 -3.94 34.19 5.36
CA GLU A 305 -3.13 33.27 6.19
C GLU A 305 -1.67 33.25 5.74
N MET A 306 -1.41 33.11 4.43
CA MET A 306 -0.05 33.15 3.90
C MET A 306 0.63 34.49 4.15
N THR A 307 -0.09 35.60 4.00
CA THR A 307 0.46 36.95 4.25
C THR A 307 0.81 37.11 5.74
N LYS A 308 -0.06 36.64 6.65
CA LYS A 308 0.18 36.63 8.09
C LYS A 308 1.42 35.82 8.46
N LEU A 309 1.58 34.61 7.92
CA LEU A 309 2.74 33.75 8.16
C LEU A 309 4.02 34.39 7.60
N TYR A 310 3.96 34.97 6.41
CA TYR A 310 5.10 35.64 5.77
C TYR A 310 5.55 36.90 6.52
N ASN A 311 4.60 37.69 7.05
CA ASN A 311 4.85 38.93 7.79
C ASN A 311 4.97 38.74 9.31
N ALA A 312 5.01 37.49 9.80
CA ALA A 312 5.05 37.20 11.24
C ALA A 312 6.15 37.97 11.99
N GLY A 313 5.90 38.24 13.27
CA GLY A 313 6.86 38.90 14.14
C GLY A 313 8.13 38.07 14.31
N SER A 314 9.28 38.72 14.52
CA SER A 314 10.55 38.01 14.71
C SER A 314 10.57 37.23 16.03
N SER A 315 11.08 35.99 15.98
CA SER A 315 11.48 35.18 17.14
C SER A 315 12.96 35.35 17.52
N ARG A 316 13.62 36.46 17.13
CA ARG A 316 15.04 36.68 17.44
C ARG A 316 15.27 36.61 18.95
N GLY A 317 16.20 35.75 19.38
CA GLY A 317 16.51 35.49 20.79
C GLY A 317 15.77 34.30 21.40
N TYR A 318 14.92 33.61 20.62
CA TYR A 318 14.27 32.36 21.00
C TYR A 318 14.92 31.21 20.23
N GLU A 319 15.78 30.44 20.90
CA GLU A 319 16.38 29.22 20.36
C GLU A 319 15.55 27.99 20.79
N PRO A 320 15.63 26.86 20.04
CA PRO A 320 15.02 25.61 20.48
C PRO A 320 15.59 25.19 21.84
N LEU A 321 14.70 24.95 22.81
CA LEU A 321 15.08 24.61 24.19
C LEU A 321 15.75 23.23 24.28
N THR A 322 16.84 23.12 25.04
CA THR A 322 17.42 21.82 25.40
C THR A 322 16.52 21.08 26.40
N SER A 323 16.77 19.79 26.60
CA SER A 323 16.03 18.99 27.58
C SER A 323 16.16 19.58 28.99
N GLU A 324 17.35 20.04 29.37
CA GLU A 324 17.63 20.63 30.68
C GLU A 324 16.94 22.00 30.86
N GLU A 325 16.85 22.80 29.79
CA GLU A 325 16.13 24.08 29.81
C GLU A 325 14.63 23.86 29.94
N LYS A 326 14.08 22.82 29.27
CA LYS A 326 12.68 22.42 29.42
C LYS A 326 12.37 21.97 30.86
N ASP A 327 13.23 21.17 31.47
CA ASP A 327 13.04 20.71 32.86
C ASP A 327 13.09 21.87 33.88
N ALA A 328 13.71 23.01 33.51
CA ALA A 328 13.82 24.20 34.34
C ALA A 328 12.68 25.23 34.13
N MET A 329 11.79 25.01 33.15
CA MET A 329 10.69 25.91 32.80
C MET A 329 9.32 25.29 33.15
N THR A 330 8.30 26.13 33.31
CA THR A 330 6.92 25.63 33.43
C THR A 330 6.34 25.27 32.07
N ASP A 331 5.37 24.34 32.03
CA ASP A 331 4.71 23.93 30.78
C ASP A 331 4.15 25.13 29.98
N SER A 332 3.56 26.11 30.67
CA SER A 332 3.02 27.32 30.02
C SER A 332 4.12 28.18 29.39
N GLU A 333 5.29 28.29 30.02
CA GLU A 333 6.42 29.04 29.47
C GLU A 333 7.02 28.31 28.27
N ILE A 334 7.11 26.97 28.32
CA ILE A 334 7.55 26.14 27.19
C ILE A 334 6.59 26.31 26.02
N GLU A 335 5.28 26.24 26.25
CA GLU A 335 4.26 26.42 25.22
C GLU A 335 4.36 27.80 24.56
N GLU A 336 4.47 28.88 25.35
CA GLU A 336 4.63 30.23 24.82
C GLU A 336 5.94 30.40 24.02
N TRP A 337 7.03 29.82 24.51
CA TRP A 337 8.33 29.85 23.85
C TRP A 337 8.32 29.10 22.51
N GLU A 338 7.83 27.87 22.50
CA GLU A 338 7.70 27.06 21.28
C GLU A 338 6.73 27.70 20.30
N LYS A 339 5.62 28.27 20.78
CA LYS A 339 4.67 29.00 19.94
C LYS A 339 5.33 30.20 19.28
N LYS A 340 6.13 30.99 20.03
CA LYS A 340 6.85 32.15 19.47
C LYS A 340 7.80 31.75 18.33
N ILE A 341 8.48 30.60 18.46
CA ILE A 341 9.35 30.06 17.42
C ILE A 341 8.52 29.59 16.22
N LYS A 342 7.47 28.79 16.45
CA LYS A 342 6.60 28.24 15.40
C LYS A 342 5.89 29.34 14.60
N ASP A 343 5.40 30.39 15.26
CA ASP A 343 4.72 31.52 14.62
C ASP A 343 5.65 32.30 13.67
N SER A 344 6.97 32.33 13.94
CA SER A 344 7.96 33.01 13.11
C SER A 344 8.60 32.08 12.06
N LEU A 345 8.19 30.81 11.96
CA LEU A 345 8.88 29.81 11.15
C LEU A 345 8.91 30.17 9.65
N LEU A 346 7.79 30.65 9.12
CA LEU A 346 7.64 31.03 7.71
C LEU A 346 7.85 32.53 7.46
N ARG A 347 8.36 33.25 8.47
CA ARG A 347 8.62 34.68 8.38
C ARG A 347 9.63 34.95 7.28
N ARG A 348 9.21 35.75 6.28
CA ARG A 348 10.03 36.08 5.10
C ARG A 348 10.54 34.85 4.34
N ASP A 349 9.82 33.73 4.40
CA ASP A 349 10.16 32.52 3.64
C ASP A 349 10.05 32.79 2.12
N ASP A 350 11.10 32.47 1.37
CA ASP A 350 11.19 32.75 -0.07
C ASP A 350 10.19 31.91 -0.88
N THR A 351 9.95 30.66 -0.44
CA THR A 351 9.01 29.75 -1.10
C THR A 351 7.58 30.26 -0.95
N LEU A 352 7.17 30.58 0.28
CA LEU A 352 5.88 31.19 0.60
C LEU A 352 5.71 32.53 -0.11
N GLY A 353 6.73 33.40 -0.06
CA GLY A 353 6.70 34.69 -0.74
C GLY A 353 6.56 34.56 -2.26
N SER A 354 7.20 33.57 -2.87
CA SER A 354 7.06 33.29 -4.31
C SER A 354 5.66 32.80 -4.66
N LEU A 355 5.04 31.95 -3.82
CA LEU A 355 3.67 31.47 -4.03
C LEU A 355 2.66 32.61 -3.88
N LEU A 356 2.78 33.41 -2.81
CA LEU A 356 1.96 34.60 -2.55
C LEU A 356 1.99 35.55 -3.76
N ASN A 357 3.18 35.92 -4.23
CA ASN A 357 3.32 36.79 -5.40
C ASN A 357 2.72 36.19 -6.67
N GLY A 358 2.89 34.87 -6.87
CA GLY A 358 2.30 34.16 -8.00
C GLY A 358 0.77 34.22 -7.99
N MET A 359 0.16 33.89 -6.85
CA MET A 359 -1.28 33.91 -6.68
C MET A 359 -1.87 35.30 -6.83
N THR A 360 -1.27 36.33 -6.20
CA THR A 360 -1.70 37.72 -6.36
C THR A 360 -1.58 38.17 -7.82
N SER A 361 -0.49 37.83 -8.51
CA SER A 361 -0.31 38.17 -9.93
C SER A 361 -1.34 37.49 -10.83
N ALA A 362 -1.67 36.22 -10.57
CA ALA A 362 -2.67 35.48 -11.31
C ALA A 362 -4.07 36.10 -11.15
N MET A 363 -4.44 36.48 -9.92
CA MET A 363 -5.73 37.12 -9.64
C MET A 363 -5.85 38.54 -10.24
N LEU A 364 -4.74 39.26 -10.39
CA LEU A 364 -4.70 40.55 -11.10
C LEU A 364 -4.69 40.41 -12.64
N GLY A 365 -4.80 39.18 -13.15
CA GLY A 365 -4.85 38.87 -14.57
C GLY A 365 -5.97 39.58 -15.33
N SER A 366 -5.73 39.87 -16.60
CA SER A 366 -6.74 40.42 -17.51
C SER A 366 -6.84 39.59 -18.78
N TYR A 367 -8.06 39.26 -19.19
CA TYR A 367 -8.34 38.34 -20.29
C TYR A 367 -9.20 39.01 -21.35
N GLU A 368 -8.94 38.69 -22.61
CA GLU A 368 -9.76 39.15 -23.74
C GLU A 368 -10.90 38.15 -23.99
N ILE A 369 -12.12 38.67 -24.07
CA ILE A 369 -13.36 37.94 -24.33
C ILE A 369 -14.17 38.80 -25.29
N ASN A 370 -14.54 38.23 -26.44
CA ASN A 370 -15.32 38.92 -27.48
C ASN A 370 -14.74 40.30 -27.87
N GLY A 371 -13.41 40.40 -27.97
CA GLY A 371 -12.70 41.62 -28.36
C GLY A 371 -12.62 42.71 -27.28
N LYS A 372 -13.06 42.44 -26.05
CA LYS A 372 -12.92 43.34 -24.89
C LYS A 372 -12.08 42.70 -23.81
N ARG A 373 -11.21 43.49 -23.18
CA ARG A 373 -10.37 43.05 -22.05
C ARG A 373 -11.13 43.23 -20.74
N TYR A 374 -11.18 42.16 -19.96
CA TYR A 374 -11.81 42.11 -18.65
C TYR A 374 -10.79 41.75 -17.57
N SER A 375 -11.03 42.26 -16.37
CA SER A 375 -10.32 42.02 -15.11
C SER A 375 -11.34 41.88 -13.99
N LEU A 376 -10.95 41.44 -12.80
CA LEU A 376 -11.83 41.41 -11.62
C LEU A 376 -12.51 42.77 -11.37
N SER A 377 -11.77 43.87 -11.55
CA SER A 377 -12.29 45.23 -11.40
C SER A 377 -13.36 45.61 -12.44
N SER A 378 -13.41 44.94 -13.60
CA SER A 378 -14.48 45.11 -14.59
C SER A 378 -15.85 44.68 -14.04
N PHE A 379 -15.85 43.81 -13.02
CA PHE A 379 -17.03 43.28 -12.36
C PHE A 379 -17.21 43.84 -10.93
N GLY A 380 -16.50 44.91 -10.57
CA GLY A 380 -16.57 45.49 -9.21
C GLY A 380 -15.78 44.73 -8.15
N ILE A 381 -14.96 43.75 -8.54
CA ILE A 381 -14.15 42.96 -7.61
C ILE A 381 -12.75 43.57 -7.51
N HIS A 382 -12.34 44.04 -6.33
CA HIS A 382 -11.09 44.76 -6.16
C HIS A 382 -10.55 44.69 -4.72
N THR A 383 -9.26 44.99 -4.53
CA THR A 383 -8.68 45.10 -3.19
C THR A 383 -8.93 46.49 -2.61
N LEU A 384 -9.04 46.62 -1.29
CA LEU A 384 -9.29 47.92 -0.63
C LEU A 384 -8.08 48.87 -0.66
N GLY A 385 -6.89 48.33 -0.95
CA GLY A 385 -5.62 49.02 -0.91
C GLY A 385 -5.05 49.15 0.51
N ILE A 386 -3.74 49.35 0.57
CA ILE A 386 -2.93 49.25 1.81
C ILE A 386 -3.42 50.18 2.94
N LEU A 387 -4.03 51.33 2.61
CA LEU A 387 -4.48 52.30 3.63
C LEU A 387 -5.83 51.94 4.26
N LYS A 388 -6.58 51.01 3.67
CA LYS A 388 -7.94 50.64 4.09
C LYS A 388 -8.07 49.18 4.50
N SER A 389 -7.20 48.30 3.99
CA SER A 389 -7.13 46.91 4.40
C SER A 389 -6.68 46.78 5.85
N ALA A 390 -7.17 45.74 6.53
CA ALA A 390 -6.59 45.31 7.80
C ALA A 390 -5.19 44.71 7.57
N ASP A 391 -4.41 44.62 8.65
CA ASP A 391 -3.06 44.05 8.59
C ASP A 391 -3.07 42.64 7.98
N ASN A 392 -2.25 42.42 6.94
CA ASN A 392 -2.12 41.17 6.19
C ASN A 392 -3.29 40.83 5.27
N GLU A 393 -4.22 41.76 5.05
CA GLU A 393 -5.37 41.58 4.16
C GLU A 393 -5.28 42.51 2.93
N GLU A 394 -4.09 43.01 2.60
CA GLU A 394 -3.90 43.98 1.51
C GLU A 394 -4.15 43.38 0.11
N ASN A 395 -4.09 42.05 0.02
CA ASN A 395 -4.33 41.29 -1.21
C ASN A 395 -5.74 40.66 -1.26
N ALA A 396 -6.57 40.86 -0.24
CA ALA A 396 -7.94 40.35 -0.23
C ALA A 396 -8.83 41.12 -1.21
N PHE A 397 -9.65 40.39 -1.97
CA PHE A 397 -10.61 40.96 -2.91
C PHE A 397 -11.99 41.10 -2.27
N HIS A 398 -12.63 42.23 -2.55
CA HIS A 398 -13.96 42.60 -2.09
C HIS A 398 -14.87 42.78 -3.30
N ILE A 399 -16.13 42.38 -3.17
CA ILE A 399 -17.13 42.46 -4.25
C ILE A 399 -18.04 43.65 -3.96
N ASP A 400 -17.99 44.67 -4.81
CA ASP A 400 -18.90 45.82 -4.70
C ASP A 400 -20.37 45.39 -4.54
N GLY A 401 -21.07 45.93 -3.55
CA GLY A 401 -22.48 45.66 -3.29
C GLY A 401 -22.78 44.35 -2.56
N ASP A 402 -21.75 43.60 -2.13
CA ASP A 402 -21.94 42.40 -1.31
C ASP A 402 -22.45 42.77 0.09
N GLU A 403 -23.65 42.32 0.45
CA GLU A 403 -24.30 42.63 1.73
C GLU A 403 -23.53 42.10 2.95
N ASP A 404 -22.77 41.02 2.79
CA ASP A 404 -21.98 40.43 3.88
C ASP A 404 -20.63 41.12 4.08
N ASP A 405 -20.23 42.02 3.18
CA ASP A 405 -18.99 42.76 3.26
C ASP A 405 -19.26 44.24 3.54
N VAL A 406 -19.16 44.59 4.82
CA VAL A 406 -19.41 45.95 5.33
C VAL A 406 -18.56 47.02 4.64
N LEU A 407 -17.39 46.65 4.08
CA LEU A 407 -16.46 47.59 3.47
C LEU A 407 -16.79 47.91 2.00
N SER A 408 -17.59 47.07 1.34
CA SER A 408 -17.94 47.20 -0.08
C SER A 408 -19.46 47.20 -0.35
N SER A 409 -20.30 46.89 0.64
CA SER A 409 -21.77 46.81 0.50
C SER A 409 -22.43 48.12 0.05
N GLY A 410 -21.81 49.26 0.32
CA GLY A 410 -22.31 50.59 -0.09
C GLY A 410 -22.09 50.92 -1.57
N SER A 411 -21.32 50.12 -2.29
CA SER A 411 -21.03 50.31 -3.72
C SER A 411 -22.11 49.71 -4.62
N ALA A 412 -22.13 50.12 -5.89
CA ALA A 412 -23.03 49.53 -6.89
C ALA A 412 -22.57 48.12 -7.29
N ASP A 413 -23.46 47.13 -7.20
CA ASP A 413 -23.17 45.74 -7.52
C ASP A 413 -23.03 45.49 -9.03
N LYS A 414 -21.81 45.67 -9.52
CA LYS A 414 -21.46 45.46 -10.93
C LYS A 414 -21.42 43.97 -11.31
N LEU A 415 -21.20 43.08 -10.35
CA LEU A 415 -21.15 41.65 -10.62
C LEU A 415 -22.55 41.12 -10.91
N MET A 416 -23.53 41.44 -10.06
CA MET A 416 -24.92 41.09 -10.27
C MET A 416 -25.49 41.72 -11.55
N GLU A 417 -25.13 42.98 -11.82
CA GLU A 417 -25.51 43.64 -13.08
C GLU A 417 -24.94 42.89 -14.31
N ALA A 418 -23.65 42.54 -14.27
CA ALA A 418 -23.00 41.81 -15.36
C ALA A 418 -23.61 40.41 -15.56
N LEU A 419 -23.86 39.68 -14.47
CA LEU A 419 -24.49 38.35 -14.50
C LEU A 419 -25.92 38.38 -15.05
N THR A 420 -26.66 39.47 -14.80
CA THR A 420 -28.02 39.63 -15.31
C THR A 420 -28.02 39.96 -16.81
N LYS A 421 -27.03 40.72 -17.28
CA LYS A 421 -26.94 41.15 -18.68
C LYS A 421 -26.28 40.13 -19.61
N ASP A 422 -25.16 39.55 -19.17
CA ASP A 422 -24.32 38.65 -19.96
C ASP A 422 -23.58 37.66 -19.03
N PRO A 423 -24.28 36.64 -18.51
CA PRO A 423 -23.66 35.66 -17.62
C PRO A 423 -22.57 34.84 -18.31
N ASP A 424 -22.67 34.61 -19.62
CA ASP A 424 -21.70 33.80 -20.37
C ASP A 424 -20.31 34.45 -20.38
N THR A 425 -20.24 35.76 -20.60
CA THR A 425 -18.97 36.50 -20.52
C THR A 425 -18.35 36.45 -19.12
N VAL A 426 -19.16 36.57 -18.06
CA VAL A 426 -18.68 36.46 -16.67
C VAL A 426 -18.15 35.05 -16.40
N VAL A 427 -18.88 34.02 -16.81
CA VAL A 427 -18.46 32.62 -16.64
C VAL A 427 -17.17 32.34 -17.40
N GLU A 428 -17.03 32.80 -18.64
CA GLU A 428 -15.81 32.62 -19.42
C GLU A 428 -14.61 33.33 -18.76
N PHE A 429 -14.81 34.55 -18.26
CA PHE A 429 -13.78 35.27 -17.51
C PHE A 429 -13.34 34.50 -16.27
N MET A 430 -14.30 34.09 -15.43
CA MET A 430 -13.99 33.39 -14.19
C MET A 430 -13.27 32.07 -14.46
N LYS A 431 -13.66 31.32 -15.50
CA LYS A 431 -12.94 30.11 -15.93
C LYS A 431 -11.48 30.40 -16.26
N LYS A 432 -11.20 31.43 -17.07
CA LYS A 432 -9.81 31.79 -17.43
C LYS A 432 -8.99 32.24 -16.22
N LEU A 433 -9.60 33.03 -15.33
CA LEU A 433 -8.98 33.47 -14.08
C LEU A 433 -8.64 32.30 -13.17
N THR A 434 -9.61 31.41 -12.90
CA THR A 434 -9.40 30.25 -12.02
C THR A 434 -8.40 29.27 -12.60
N THR A 435 -8.40 29.07 -13.93
CA THR A 435 -7.38 28.24 -14.60
C THR A 435 -5.99 28.86 -14.45
N GLY A 436 -5.84 30.18 -14.64
CA GLY A 436 -4.56 30.85 -14.45
C GLY A 436 -4.02 30.78 -13.02
N LEU A 437 -4.92 30.91 -12.03
CA LEU A 437 -4.57 30.72 -10.62
C LEU A 437 -4.16 29.27 -10.34
N TYR A 438 -4.96 28.31 -10.81
CA TYR A 438 -4.67 26.88 -10.67
C TYR A 438 -3.32 26.51 -11.28
N ASP A 439 -3.05 26.94 -12.52
CA ASP A 439 -1.79 26.66 -13.22
C ASP A 439 -0.59 27.23 -12.45
N THR A 440 -0.74 28.41 -11.85
CA THR A 440 0.31 29.06 -11.06
C THR A 440 0.63 28.25 -9.81
N ILE A 441 -0.39 27.80 -9.08
CA ILE A 441 -0.24 26.96 -7.88
C ILE A 441 0.32 25.58 -8.26
N ASN A 442 -0.27 24.93 -9.26
CA ASN A 442 0.11 23.61 -9.73
C ASN A 442 1.56 23.57 -10.24
N LYS A 443 2.02 24.64 -10.91
CA LYS A 443 3.43 24.74 -11.32
C LYS A 443 4.39 24.75 -10.13
N LYS A 444 4.00 25.36 -9.01
CA LYS A 444 4.78 25.33 -7.76
C LYS A 444 4.71 23.99 -7.04
N MET A 445 3.61 23.25 -7.22
CA MET A 445 3.39 21.93 -6.63
C MET A 445 3.83 20.77 -7.55
N SER A 446 4.39 21.07 -8.71
CA SER A 446 4.85 20.07 -9.67
C SER A 446 6.09 19.35 -9.14
N SER A 447 6.16 18.03 -9.37
CA SER A 447 7.31 17.23 -8.94
C SER A 447 8.59 17.68 -9.61
N SER A 448 9.69 17.65 -8.86
CA SER A 448 11.04 17.90 -9.37
C SER A 448 12.05 16.89 -8.83
N THR A 449 13.33 17.08 -9.16
CA THR A 449 14.43 16.34 -8.53
C THR A 449 14.51 16.59 -7.02
N LEU A 450 14.04 17.77 -6.57
CA LEU A 450 14.13 18.23 -5.19
C LEU A 450 12.80 18.08 -4.43
N SER A 451 11.67 17.99 -5.14
CA SER A 451 10.33 17.96 -4.56
C SER A 451 9.44 16.84 -5.11
N SER A 452 8.51 16.35 -4.29
CA SER A 452 7.45 15.43 -4.67
C SER A 452 6.27 16.17 -5.34
N PHE A 453 5.39 15.42 -6.01
CA PHE A 453 4.16 15.98 -6.56
C PHE A 453 3.22 16.41 -5.42
N ASN A 454 2.46 17.50 -5.63
CA ASN A 454 1.58 18.12 -4.64
C ASN A 454 2.29 18.67 -3.39
N VAL A 455 3.60 18.97 -3.47
CA VAL A 455 4.36 19.59 -2.38
C VAL A 455 4.99 20.88 -2.89
N VAL A 456 4.83 21.96 -2.12
CA VAL A 456 5.36 23.30 -2.45
C VAL A 456 6.85 23.42 -2.08
N TYR A 457 7.29 22.67 -1.06
CA TYR A 457 8.66 22.66 -0.54
C TYR A 457 9.49 21.49 -1.11
N ASN A 458 10.82 21.60 -1.03
CA ASN A 458 11.77 20.57 -1.48
C ASN A 458 11.87 19.41 -0.47
N ASP A 459 10.80 18.67 -0.26
CA ASP A 459 10.72 17.56 0.70
C ASP A 459 11.81 16.49 0.53
N LYS A 460 12.17 16.14 -0.71
CA LYS A 460 13.22 15.15 -0.98
C LYS A 460 14.60 15.65 -0.58
N GLU A 461 14.86 16.94 -0.78
CA GLU A 461 16.10 17.59 -0.34
C GLU A 461 16.15 17.67 1.18
N MET A 462 15.08 18.17 1.81
CA MET A 462 14.94 18.23 3.26
C MET A 462 15.14 16.86 3.92
N ALA A 463 14.60 15.78 3.34
CA ALA A 463 14.79 14.42 3.85
C ALA A 463 16.26 13.96 3.77
N ARG A 464 16.98 14.33 2.70
CA ARG A 464 18.42 14.03 2.56
C ARG A 464 19.23 14.83 3.58
N GLU A 465 18.99 16.13 3.68
CA GLU A 465 19.62 17.00 4.66
C GLU A 465 19.39 16.50 6.08
N TYR A 466 18.16 16.10 6.41
CA TYR A 466 17.83 15.51 7.70
C TYR A 466 18.65 14.24 8.00
N SER A 467 18.76 13.34 7.03
CA SER A 467 19.62 12.15 7.14
C SER A 467 21.09 12.53 7.37
N ASP A 468 21.60 13.53 6.66
CA ASP A 468 23.00 13.94 6.74
C ASP A 468 23.32 14.68 8.05
N TYR A 469 22.38 15.47 8.56
CA TYR A 469 22.45 16.04 9.90
C TYR A 469 22.41 14.96 10.97
N THR A 470 21.53 13.96 10.85
CA THR A 470 21.47 12.82 11.78
C THR A 470 22.81 12.08 11.85
N LYS A 471 23.42 11.79 10.68
CA LYS A 471 24.76 11.16 10.63
C LYS A 471 25.84 12.05 11.24
N THR A 472 25.75 13.36 11.02
CA THR A 472 26.69 14.33 11.59
C THR A 472 26.57 14.35 13.12
N ILE A 473 25.35 14.39 13.64
CA ILE A 473 25.07 14.35 15.08
C ILE A 473 25.66 13.08 15.70
N SER A 474 25.39 11.90 15.13
CA SER A 474 25.96 10.64 15.65
C SER A 474 27.48 10.63 15.69
N LYS A 475 28.15 11.21 14.68
CA LYS A 475 29.62 11.35 14.68
C LYS A 475 30.12 12.28 15.79
N TRP A 476 29.38 13.35 16.08
CA TRP A 476 29.72 14.27 17.18
C TRP A 476 29.46 13.64 18.55
N GLU A 477 28.38 12.87 18.71
CA GLU A 477 28.10 12.09 19.92
C GLU A 477 29.22 11.07 20.19
N GLU A 478 29.65 10.29 19.19
CA GLU A 478 30.78 9.38 19.33
C GLU A 478 32.08 10.11 19.71
N LYS A 479 32.31 11.29 19.14
CA LYS A 479 33.48 12.11 19.46
C LYS A 479 33.40 12.64 20.89
N LEU A 480 32.23 13.07 21.34
CA LEU A 480 32.00 13.55 22.71
C LEU A 480 32.22 12.41 23.72
N GLN A 481 31.70 11.21 23.43
CA GLN A 481 31.92 10.02 24.25
C GLN A 481 33.42 9.66 24.36
N LYS A 482 34.17 9.72 23.25
CA LYS A 482 35.63 9.50 23.28
C LYS A 482 36.38 10.55 24.12
N ILE A 483 35.91 11.80 24.10
CA ILE A 483 36.47 12.87 24.93
C ILE A 483 36.17 12.61 26.41
N GLU A 484 34.93 12.25 26.73
CA GLU A 484 34.49 11.89 28.07
C GLU A 484 35.31 10.71 28.62
N ASP A 485 35.46 9.63 27.86
CA ASP A 485 36.32 8.48 28.21
C ASP A 485 37.78 8.90 28.46
N SER A 486 38.30 9.83 27.65
CA SER A 486 39.66 10.36 27.84
C SER A 486 39.78 11.13 29.16
N TYR A 487 38.79 11.97 29.49
CA TYR A 487 38.76 12.70 30.75
C TYR A 487 38.60 11.76 31.94
N TYR A 488 37.74 10.74 31.87
CA TYR A 488 37.65 9.71 32.91
C TYR A 488 38.97 8.98 33.13
N ARG A 489 39.68 8.58 32.05
CA ARG A 489 41.01 7.95 32.18
C ARG A 489 42.03 8.88 32.82
N LYS A 490 42.03 10.16 32.46
CA LYS A 490 42.92 11.17 33.08
C LYS A 490 42.57 11.38 34.56
N PHE A 491 41.29 11.40 34.91
CA PHE A 491 40.83 11.53 36.28
C PHE A 491 41.20 10.31 37.12
N ALA A 492 40.97 9.09 36.62
CA ALA A 492 41.37 7.85 37.30
C ALA A 492 42.90 7.72 37.45
N ALA A 493 43.67 8.15 36.45
CA ALA A 493 45.13 8.21 36.55
C ALA A 493 45.60 9.24 37.58
N MET A 494 44.94 10.41 37.65
CA MET A 494 45.19 11.42 38.67
C MET A 494 44.85 10.90 40.06
N GLU A 495 43.73 10.20 40.22
CA GLU A 495 43.32 9.56 41.48
C GLU A 495 44.33 8.50 41.92
N SER A 496 44.79 7.66 40.99
CA SER A 496 45.82 6.64 41.26
C SER A 496 47.17 7.28 41.64
N ALA A 497 47.55 8.36 40.97
CA ALA A 497 48.77 9.11 41.27
C ALA A 497 48.69 9.79 42.64
N LEU A 498 47.54 10.40 42.99
CA LEU A 498 47.27 10.97 44.30
C LEU A 498 47.30 9.89 45.39
N ALA A 499 46.70 8.73 45.16
CA ALA A 499 46.75 7.60 46.09
C ALA A 499 48.19 7.09 46.29
N THR A 500 48.98 7.00 45.21
CA THR A 500 50.40 6.62 45.28
C THR A 500 51.22 7.67 46.04
N LEU A 501 50.98 8.95 45.79
CA LEU A 501 51.64 10.07 46.46
C LEU A 501 51.30 10.09 47.96
N GLN A 502 50.04 9.85 48.32
CA GLN A 502 49.62 9.71 49.71
C GLN A 502 50.24 8.48 50.38
N GLY A 503 50.39 7.38 49.65
CA GLY A 503 51.13 6.19 50.10
C GLY A 503 52.63 6.46 50.31
N GLN A 504 53.28 7.19 49.40
CA GLN A 504 54.68 7.61 49.53
C GLN A 504 54.87 8.60 50.68
N GLN A 505 53.97 9.56 50.84
CA GLN A 505 53.98 10.50 51.97
C GLN A 505 53.82 9.75 53.30
N SER A 506 52.95 8.74 53.34
CA SER A 506 52.76 7.87 54.52
C SER A 506 54.01 7.01 54.82
N TYR A 507 54.64 6.45 53.78
CA TYR A 507 55.89 5.70 53.92
C TYR A 507 57.04 6.57 54.45
N LEU A 508 57.22 7.76 53.87
CA LEU A 508 58.22 8.74 54.33
C LEU A 508 57.93 9.19 55.77
N ALA A 509 56.67 9.44 56.12
CA ALA A 509 56.28 9.76 57.49
C ALA A 509 56.61 8.62 58.48
N SER A 510 56.53 7.35 58.06
CA SER A 510 56.91 6.19 58.89
C SER A 510 58.41 5.92 58.98
N LEU A 511 59.20 6.45 58.03
CA LEU A 511 60.66 6.29 57.99
C LEU A 511 61.37 7.38 58.81
N PHE A 512 60.72 8.52 59.03
CA PHE A 512 61.27 9.70 59.71
C PHE A 512 60.57 10.05 61.04
N GLY A 513 59.54 9.30 61.44
CA GLY A 513 58.96 9.30 62.78
C GLY A 513 59.32 8.02 63.50
#